data_AF-A0A914GNI4-F1
#
_entry.id   AF-A0A914GNI4-F1
#
_cell.length_a   1.000
_cell.length_b   1.000
_cell.length_c   1.000
_cell.angle_alpha   90.00
_cell.angle_beta   90.00
_cell.angle_gamma   90.00
#
_symmetry.space_group_name_H-M   'P 1'
#
loop_
_entity.id
_entity.type
_entity.pdbx_description
1 polymer ?
#
loop_
_entity_poly.entity_id
_entity_poly.type
_entity_poly.pdbx_seq_one_letter_code
_entity_poly.pdbx_strand_id
1 'polypeptide(L)'
;MIHRALVNVNPLAVAQRARASGIQMVRQIHKGQESVPPMRWMAMPEKFTLFFGIAFTFLSYPTYVMLNLNNLRPKGEDKLSDEAYEERDRRLATRG
;
A
#
# COMPACT_ATOMS: atom_id res chain seq x y z
N MET A 1 -29.65 9.64 44.83
CA MET A 1 -30.83 10.01 44.00
C MET A 1 -30.33 10.61 42.71
N ILE A 2 -30.72 9.99 41.59
CA ILE A 2 -30.18 10.21 40.25
C ILE A 2 -30.91 11.40 39.60
N HIS A 3 -30.21 12.52 39.37
CA HIS A 3 -30.77 13.63 38.61
C HIS A 3 -30.58 13.42 37.11
N ARG A 4 -31.68 13.02 36.47
CA ARG A 4 -31.88 12.86 35.04
C ARG A 4 -31.82 14.24 34.36
N ALA A 5 -30.73 14.52 33.64
CA ALA A 5 -30.62 15.72 32.81
C ALA A 5 -31.66 15.64 31.68
N LEU A 6 -32.64 16.55 31.71
CA LEU A 6 -33.63 16.74 30.65
C LEU A 6 -32.91 17.33 29.43
N VAL A 7 -32.65 16.51 28.43
CA VAL A 7 -32.17 16.96 27.12
C VAL A 7 -33.31 17.72 26.44
N ASN A 8 -33.26 19.05 26.49
CA ASN A 8 -34.17 19.91 25.75
C ASN A 8 -33.77 19.92 24.26
N VAL A 9 -34.27 18.94 23.52
CA VAL A 9 -34.15 18.90 22.06
C VAL A 9 -35.18 19.85 21.46
N ASN A 10 -34.71 21.04 21.07
CA ASN A 10 -35.54 22.04 20.41
C ASN A 10 -35.99 21.48 19.03
N PRO A 11 -37.28 21.23 18.81
CA PRO A 11 -37.77 20.53 17.61
C PRO A 11 -37.51 21.33 16.33
N LEU A 12 -37.42 22.65 16.44
CA LEU A 12 -37.06 23.54 15.35
C LEU A 12 -35.61 23.33 14.90
N ALA A 13 -34.69 23.04 15.83
CA ALA A 13 -33.30 22.77 15.51
C ALA A 13 -33.15 21.41 14.80
N VAL A 14 -33.95 20.40 15.17
CA VAL A 14 -33.98 19.09 14.50
C VAL A 14 -34.53 19.21 13.08
N ALA A 15 -35.62 19.95 12.90
CA ALA A 15 -36.22 20.21 11.59
C ALA A 15 -35.30 21.04 10.67
N GLN A 16 -34.59 22.03 11.23
CA GLN A 16 -33.59 22.80 10.49
C GLN A 16 -32.38 21.95 10.08
N ARG A 17 -31.92 21.03 10.94
CA ARG A 17 -30.85 20.06 10.58
C ARG A 17 -31.27 19.12 9.46
N ALA A 18 -32.48 18.57 9.51
CA ALA A 18 -33.02 17.68 8.48
C ALA A 18 -33.21 18.38 7.13
N ARG A 19 -33.62 19.67 7.16
CA ARG A 19 -33.70 20.49 5.94
C ARG A 19 -32.31 20.85 5.41
N ALA A 20 -31.35 21.16 6.28
CA ALA A 20 -29.98 21.45 5.88
C ALA A 20 -29.30 20.25 5.22
N SER A 21 -29.50 19.03 5.74
CA SER A 21 -28.97 17.80 5.11
C SER A 21 -29.60 17.52 3.74
N GLY A 22 -30.91 17.77 3.58
CA GLY A 22 -31.60 17.64 2.30
C GLY A 22 -31.06 18.61 1.23
N ILE A 23 -30.81 19.87 1.61
CA ILE A 23 -30.22 20.88 0.71
C ILE A 23 -28.78 20.51 0.32
N GLN A 24 -27.99 19.92 1.23
CA GLN A 24 -26.64 19.46 0.91
C GLN A 24 -26.64 18.27 -0.06
N MET A 25 -27.55 17.31 0.11
CA MET A 25 -27.68 16.17 -0.80
C MET A 25 -28.11 16.62 -2.21
N VAL A 26 -29.08 17.54 -2.29
CA VAL A 26 -29.51 18.15 -3.56
C VAL A 26 -28.38 18.95 -4.21
N ARG A 27 -27.52 19.62 -3.44
CA ARG A 27 -26.34 20.31 -3.98
C ARG A 27 -25.27 19.35 -4.49
N GLN A 28 -25.07 18.18 -3.87
CA GLN A 28 -24.10 17.18 -4.35
C GLN A 28 -24.53 16.52 -5.67
N ILE A 29 -25.85 16.40 -5.88
CA ILE A 29 -26.41 15.87 -7.13
C ILE A 29 -26.36 16.93 -8.25
N HIS A 30 -26.66 18.19 -7.95
CA HIS A 30 -26.65 19.27 -8.95
C HIS A 30 -25.27 19.86 -9.24
N LYS A 31 -24.33 19.78 -8.30
CA LYS A 31 -22.89 19.99 -8.56
C LYS A 31 -22.29 18.62 -8.83
N GLY A 32 -22.77 17.98 -9.89
CA GLY A 32 -22.53 16.58 -10.19
C GLY A 32 -21.05 16.29 -10.08
N GLN A 33 -20.66 15.62 -8.98
CA GLN A 33 -19.31 15.17 -8.67
C GLN A 33 -18.25 15.93 -9.47
N GLU A 34 -18.17 17.25 -9.24
CA GLU A 34 -17.31 18.18 -10.00
C GLU A 34 -15.89 17.61 -9.89
N SER A 35 -15.51 16.89 -10.94
CA SER A 35 -14.24 16.21 -11.01
C SER A 35 -13.22 17.31 -10.83
N VAL A 36 -12.29 17.09 -9.90
CA VAL A 36 -11.02 17.81 -9.80
C VAL A 36 -10.64 18.26 -11.22
N PRO A 37 -10.35 19.57 -11.46
CA PRO A 37 -10.19 20.13 -12.80
C PRO A 37 -9.44 19.15 -13.70
N PRO A 38 -9.91 18.89 -14.93
CA PRO A 38 -9.51 17.74 -15.73
C PRO A 38 -8.00 17.61 -15.65
N MET A 39 -7.54 16.52 -15.03
CA MET A 39 -6.12 16.23 -14.86
C MET A 39 -5.46 16.50 -16.21
N ARG A 40 -4.55 17.47 -16.25
CA ARG A 40 -3.96 18.01 -17.49
C ARG A 40 -3.74 16.86 -18.45
N TRP A 41 -4.30 16.96 -19.67
CA TRP A 41 -4.30 15.84 -20.62
C TRP A 41 -2.90 15.24 -20.70
N MET A 42 -2.79 14.02 -20.20
CA MET A 42 -1.53 13.29 -20.11
C MET A 42 -1.49 12.33 -21.28
N ALA A 43 -0.48 12.47 -22.12
CA ALA A 43 -0.32 11.59 -23.27
C ALA A 43 -0.12 10.15 -22.78
N MET A 44 -0.56 9.16 -23.57
CA MET A 44 -0.32 7.74 -23.24
C MET A 44 1.12 7.41 -22.84
N PRO A 45 2.19 7.90 -23.52
CA PRO A 45 3.56 7.64 -23.08
C PRO A 45 3.85 8.14 -21.66
N GLU A 46 3.34 9.31 -21.27
CA GLU A 46 3.55 9.86 -19.93
C GLU A 46 2.92 8.98 -18.85
N LYS A 47 1.75 8.39 -19.13
CA LYS A 47 1.09 7.42 -18.23
C LYS A 47 1.93 6.16 -18.07
N PHE A 48 2.47 5.63 -19.16
CA PHE A 48 3.34 4.46 -19.12
C PHE A 48 4.63 4.77 -18.34
N THR A 49 5.29 5.89 -18.63
CA THR A 49 6.50 6.29 -17.91
C THR A 49 6.26 6.45 -16.42
N LEU A 50 5.15 7.08 -16.02
CA LEU A 50 4.81 7.21 -14.60
C LEU A 50 4.58 5.84 -13.96
N PHE A 51 3.80 4.97 -14.60
CA PHE A 51 3.53 3.62 -14.11
C PHE A 51 4.80 2.79 -13.96
N PHE A 52 5.64 2.74 -15.01
CA PHE A 52 6.89 1.99 -14.98
C PHE A 52 7.89 2.60 -14.01
N GLY A 53 7.94 3.94 -13.85
CA GLY A 53 8.77 4.61 -12.87
C GLY A 53 8.41 4.21 -11.44
N ILE A 54 7.11 4.21 -11.12
CA ILE A 54 6.60 3.77 -9.82
C ILE A 54 6.93 2.28 -9.62
N ALA A 55 6.53 1.42 -10.56
CA ALA A 55 6.74 -0.02 -10.46
C ALA A 55 8.23 -0.36 -10.30
N PHE A 56 9.11 0.22 -11.11
CA PHE A 56 10.55 0.01 -11.02
C PHE A 56 11.11 0.48 -9.68
N THR A 57 10.69 1.64 -9.18
CA THR A 57 11.15 2.14 -7.88
C THR A 57 10.82 1.15 -6.76
N PHE A 58 9.57 0.69 -6.69
CA PHE A 58 9.14 -0.25 -5.65
C PHE A 58 9.72 -1.66 -5.84
N LEU A 59 9.96 -2.10 -7.06
CA LEU A 59 10.51 -3.44 -7.34
C LEU A 59 12.04 -3.47 -7.29
N SER A 60 12.73 -2.35 -7.46
CA SER A 60 14.20 -2.31 -7.59
C SER A 60 14.91 -2.98 -6.41
N TYR A 61 14.58 -2.57 -5.19
CA TYR A 61 15.20 -3.09 -3.97
C TYR A 61 14.87 -4.57 -3.68
N PRO A 62 13.61 -5.02 -3.63
CA PRO A 62 13.31 -6.43 -3.38
C PRO A 62 13.86 -7.34 -4.48
N THR A 63 13.88 -6.89 -5.73
CA THR A 63 14.50 -7.64 -6.84
C THR A 63 16.01 -7.79 -6.61
N TYR A 64 16.71 -6.71 -6.24
CA TYR A 64 18.13 -6.77 -5.90
C TYR A 64 18.40 -7.73 -4.72
N VAL A 65 17.61 -7.63 -3.65
CA VAL A 65 17.78 -8.48 -2.47
C VAL A 65 17.60 -9.95 -2.85
N MET A 66 16.53 -10.30 -3.55
CA MET A 66 16.23 -11.69 -3.95
C MET A 66 17.33 -12.28 -4.83
N LEU A 67 17.87 -11.49 -5.76
CA LEU A 67 18.97 -11.93 -6.62
C LEU A 67 20.31 -12.02 -5.88
N ASN A 68 20.50 -11.23 -4.81
CA ASN A 68 21.76 -11.14 -4.08
C ASN A 68 21.72 -11.82 -2.69
N LEU A 69 20.71 -12.65 -2.42
CA LEU A 69 20.51 -13.31 -1.12
C LEU A 69 21.74 -14.08 -0.64
N ASN A 70 22.43 -14.78 -1.54
CA ASN A 70 23.62 -15.57 -1.20
C ASN A 70 24.80 -14.71 -0.70
N ASN A 71 24.89 -13.46 -1.17
CA ASN A 71 25.95 -12.53 -0.76
C ASN A 71 25.53 -11.68 0.44
N LEU A 72 24.22 -11.43 0.59
CA LEU A 72 23.66 -10.70 1.73
C LEU A 72 23.51 -11.56 2.98
N ARG A 73 23.40 -12.88 2.82
CA ARG A 73 23.40 -13.80 3.94
C ARG A 73 24.75 -13.69 4.66
N PRO A 74 24.79 -13.34 5.95
CA PRO A 74 26.02 -13.45 6.72
C PRO A 74 26.47 -14.91 6.61
N LYS A 75 27.70 -15.12 6.14
CA LYS A 75 28.35 -16.43 6.13
C LYS A 75 28.53 -16.83 7.59
N GLY A 76 27.48 -17.41 8.17
CA GLY A 76 27.62 -18.14 9.43
C GLY A 76 28.72 -19.15 9.22
N GLU A 77 29.57 -19.35 10.23
CA GLU A 77 30.49 -20.48 10.25
C GLU A 77 29.67 -21.72 9.88
N ASP A 78 29.93 -22.25 8.69
CA ASP A 78 29.20 -23.36 8.13
C ASP A 78 29.61 -24.56 8.99
N LYS A 79 28.85 -24.83 10.07
CA LYS A 79 29.14 -25.95 10.97
C LYS A 79 28.62 -27.23 10.34
N LEU A 80 29.16 -27.60 9.19
CA LEU A 80 28.99 -28.97 8.69
C LEU A 80 29.84 -29.89 9.56
N SER A 81 29.33 -31.10 9.83
CA SER A 81 30.16 -32.16 10.40
C SER A 81 31.27 -32.54 9.41
N ASP A 82 32.40 -33.01 9.92
CA ASP A 82 33.56 -33.39 9.08
C ASP A 82 33.18 -34.41 7.99
N GLU A 83 32.31 -35.36 8.32
CA GLU A 83 31.76 -36.34 7.36
C GLU A 83 30.98 -35.69 6.19
N ALA A 84 30.28 -34.58 6.45
CA ALA A 84 29.50 -33.88 5.43
C ALA A 84 30.41 -33.09 4.46
N TYR A 85 31.59 -32.66 4.92
CA TYR A 85 32.61 -32.06 4.05
C TYR A 85 33.28 -33.09 3.15
N GLU A 86 33.63 -34.26 3.69
CA GLU A 86 34.24 -35.35 2.91
C GLU A 86 33.31 -35.83 1.79
N GLU A 87 32.02 -36.01 2.09
CA GLU A 87 31.03 -36.41 1.10
C GLU A 87 30.80 -35.32 0.02
N ARG A 88 30.85 -34.04 0.40
CA ARG A 88 30.75 -32.92 -0.55
C ARG A 88 31.94 -32.89 -1.52
N ASP A 89 33.15 -33.04 -1.00
CA ASP A 89 34.38 -33.03 -1.80
C ASP A 89 34.44 -34.24 -2.73
N ARG A 90 34.00 -35.42 -2.28
CA ARG A 90 33.87 -36.61 -3.13
C ARG A 90 32.94 -36.37 -4.33
N ARG A 91 31.82 -35.68 -4.12
CA ARG A 91 30.85 -35.34 -5.17
C ARG A 91 31.35 -34.25 -6.11
N LEU A 92 32.12 -33.28 -5.63
CA LEU A 92 32.75 -32.26 -6.46
C LEU A 92 33.86 -32.86 -7.34
N ALA A 93 34.68 -33.76 -6.79
CA ALA A 93 35.72 -34.49 -7.54
C ALA A 93 35.17 -35.41 -8.64
N THR A 94 33.89 -35.79 -8.56
CA THR A 94 33.21 -36.59 -9.60
C THR A 94 32.58 -35.72 -10.70
N ARG A 95 32.46 -34.40 -10.48
CA ARG A 95 31.79 -33.44 -11.38
C ARG A 95 32.75 -32.49 -12.10
N GLY A 96 34.01 -32.42 -11.67
CA GLY A 96 35.10 -31.74 -12.38
C GLY A 96 35.80 -32.69 -13.34
#